data_AF-A0A2G4TZ01-F1
#
_entry.id   AF-A0A2G4TZ01-F1
#
_cell.length_a   1.000
_cell.length_b   1.000
_cell.length_c   1.000
_cell.angle_alpha   90.00
_cell.angle_beta   90.00
_cell.angle_gamma   90.00
#
_symmetry.space_group_name_H-M   'P 1'
#
loop_
_entity.id
_entity.type
_entity.pdbx_description
1 polymer ?
#
loop_
_entity_poly.entity_id
_entity_poly.type
_entity_poly.pdbx_seq_one_letter_code
_entity_poly.pdbx_strand_id
1 'polypeptide(L)'
;MRITTNLARLEPHGSTLSPSPSSSSFLSLSAAEDSDFDVFDYSEYQLAKKPAISQLPITITNQPMPDGKKPSEYAGGKDRSLFDYLLNHVNSKGKPPLLLRPLAAFLTLFGIHGFGQTNCASCATAVAETFEKNVVHQAMPKLRGAGLMGIMNAPTQRDLSVSTLISTLEGLGKDDELNGVLAIHRPRRWQWLPGATQGHACNVIKYHNEDFIHFVDTQKKTNFEYHIDSIAEKHAEIRKFLGSIGDGGIDLYKKEFHADISKKAEASAPA
;
A
#
# COMPACT_ATOMS: atom_id res chain seq x y z
N MET A 1 -48.39 34.58 30.12
CA MET A 1 -48.50 35.91 29.48
C MET A 1 -48.19 35.70 27.99
N ARG A 2 -49.19 35.41 27.15
CA ARG A 2 -49.81 36.33 26.14
C ARG A 2 -48.75 37.19 25.41
N ILE A 3 -48.40 36.92 24.14
CA ILE A 3 -49.15 37.06 22.86
C ILE A 3 -48.71 38.35 22.11
N THR A 4 -48.30 38.16 20.83
CA THR A 4 -48.36 39.04 19.62
C THR A 4 -47.55 40.34 19.53
N THR A 5 -46.62 40.46 18.58
CA THR A 5 -46.68 40.89 17.14
C THR A 5 -46.94 42.38 16.91
N ASN A 6 -46.17 42.97 15.98
CA ASN A 6 -46.56 43.87 14.87
C ASN A 6 -45.25 44.42 14.26
N LEU A 7 -44.76 44.05 13.08
CA LEU A 7 -45.29 44.28 11.72
C LEU A 7 -45.59 45.75 11.44
N ALA A 8 -44.67 46.43 10.75
CA ALA A 8 -44.98 47.56 9.87
C ALA A 8 -43.90 47.73 8.80
N ARG A 9 -44.36 47.60 7.56
CA ARG A 9 -43.70 47.81 6.28
C ARG A 9 -44.10 49.21 5.79
N LEU A 10 -43.16 50.06 5.40
CA LEU A 10 -43.41 51.22 4.52
C LEU A 10 -42.14 51.54 3.70
N GLU A 11 -42.19 51.17 2.41
CA GLU A 11 -41.54 51.85 1.27
C GLU A 11 -42.54 52.92 0.75
N PRO A 12 -42.27 53.79 -0.24
CA PRO A 12 -41.00 54.24 -0.88
C PRO A 12 -40.92 55.79 -1.00
N HIS A 13 -39.77 56.35 -1.40
CA HIS A 13 -39.73 57.61 -2.16
C HIS A 13 -38.48 57.64 -3.05
N GLY A 14 -38.70 57.69 -4.37
CA GLY A 14 -37.64 57.93 -5.35
C GLY A 14 -37.37 59.42 -5.55
N SER A 15 -36.18 59.74 -6.04
CA SER A 15 -35.91 60.68 -7.16
C SER A 15 -34.39 60.83 -7.39
N THR A 16 -33.95 60.28 -8.52
CA THR A 16 -33.07 60.88 -9.56
C THR A 16 -31.85 61.71 -9.16
N LEU A 17 -30.65 61.29 -9.61
CA LEU A 17 -29.75 62.03 -10.54
C LEU A 17 -28.38 61.33 -10.67
N SER A 18 -28.02 60.92 -11.89
CA SER A 18 -26.66 60.59 -12.34
C SER A 18 -25.86 61.91 -12.54
N PRO A 19 -24.50 61.92 -12.66
CA PRO A 19 -23.77 61.26 -13.74
C PRO A 19 -22.39 60.63 -13.38
N SER A 20 -21.89 59.84 -14.34
CA SER A 20 -20.57 59.19 -14.50
C SER A 20 -19.36 60.12 -14.27
N PRO A 21 -18.13 59.60 -14.03
CA PRO A 21 -17.33 59.05 -15.15
C PRO A 21 -16.43 57.84 -14.83
N SER A 22 -15.99 57.25 -15.93
CA SER A 22 -15.08 56.13 -16.16
C SER A 22 -13.62 56.34 -15.72
N SER A 23 -13.00 55.27 -15.18
CA SER A 23 -11.55 54.99 -15.09
C SER A 23 -11.42 53.53 -14.63
N SER A 24 -10.50 52.64 -15.03
CA SER A 24 -9.26 52.76 -15.79
C SER A 24 -8.79 51.35 -16.21
N SER A 25 -8.24 51.28 -17.43
CA SER A 25 -7.14 50.45 -17.93
C SER A 25 -6.81 49.07 -17.28
N PHE A 26 -7.03 48.01 -18.07
CA PHE A 26 -6.29 46.76 -18.00
C PHE A 26 -4.90 46.94 -18.63
N LEU A 27 -3.84 46.64 -17.88
CA LEU A 27 -2.49 46.50 -18.42
C LEU A 27 -2.25 45.05 -18.83
N SER A 28 -1.82 44.90 -20.09
CA SER A 28 -1.26 43.70 -20.67
C SER A 28 0.00 43.24 -19.94
N LEU A 29 0.12 41.93 -19.73
CA LEU A 29 1.42 41.27 -19.62
C LEU A 29 1.43 40.09 -20.60
N SER A 30 2.24 40.24 -21.65
CA SER A 30 2.59 39.18 -22.59
C SER A 30 3.67 38.29 -21.99
N ALA A 31 3.47 36.97 -22.03
CA ALA A 31 4.54 35.98 -21.99
C ALA A 31 4.11 34.80 -22.85
N ALA A 32 4.90 34.53 -23.88
CA ALA A 32 4.83 33.32 -24.69
C ALA A 32 5.32 32.12 -23.88
N GLU A 33 4.73 30.94 -24.11
CA GLU A 33 5.44 29.67 -24.29
C GLU A 33 4.44 28.52 -24.52
N ASP A 34 4.88 27.57 -25.34
CA ASP A 34 4.15 26.46 -25.95
C ASP A 34 3.27 25.67 -25.00
N SER A 35 1.95 25.74 -25.20
CA SER A 35 1.03 24.72 -24.70
C SER A 35 0.91 23.60 -25.74
N ASP A 36 1.87 22.67 -25.72
CA ASP A 36 1.69 21.38 -26.38
C ASP A 36 0.65 20.59 -25.58
N PHE A 37 -0.62 20.81 -25.94
CA PHE A 37 -1.75 20.12 -25.35
C PHE A 37 -1.77 18.73 -25.97
N ASP A 38 -1.09 17.78 -25.31
CA ASP A 38 -1.14 16.37 -25.67
C ASP A 38 -2.62 15.96 -25.83
N VAL A 39 -3.00 15.71 -27.08
CA VAL A 39 -4.34 15.30 -27.47
C VAL A 39 -4.66 14.03 -26.69
N PHE A 40 -5.65 14.15 -25.81
CA PHE A 40 -6.13 13.07 -24.98
C PHE A 40 -6.60 11.90 -25.86
N ASP A 41 -5.78 10.85 -25.95
CA ASP A 41 -6.08 9.67 -26.75
C ASP A 41 -7.23 8.88 -26.11
N TYR A 42 -8.43 9.10 -26.65
CA TYR A 42 -9.65 8.39 -26.29
C TYR A 42 -9.55 6.86 -26.45
N SER A 43 -8.50 6.34 -27.10
CA SER A 43 -8.26 4.91 -27.23
C SER A 43 -7.85 4.25 -25.90
N GLU A 44 -7.19 4.95 -24.98
CA GLU A 44 -6.83 4.42 -23.66
C GLU A 44 -8.06 4.19 -22.76
N TYR A 45 -9.10 5.03 -22.90
CA TYR A 45 -10.34 4.89 -22.13
C TYR A 45 -11.19 3.70 -22.61
N GLN A 46 -11.12 3.37 -23.90
CA GLN A 46 -11.86 2.26 -24.48
C GLN A 46 -11.21 0.89 -24.20
N LEU A 47 -9.93 0.86 -23.80
CA LEU A 47 -9.29 -0.35 -23.31
C LEU A 47 -9.83 -0.79 -21.93
N ALA A 48 -10.37 0.15 -21.14
CA ALA A 48 -10.98 -0.13 -19.84
C ALA A 48 -12.42 -0.71 -19.93
N LYS A 49 -12.99 -0.83 -21.14
CA LYS A 49 -14.37 -1.32 -21.38
C LYS A 49 -14.46 -2.68 -22.08
N LYS A 50 -13.35 -3.37 -22.35
CA LYS A 50 -13.41 -4.73 -22.90
C LYS A 50 -13.61 -5.76 -21.78
N PRO A 51 -14.60 -6.66 -21.87
CA PRO A 51 -14.71 -7.80 -20.97
C PRO A 51 -13.46 -8.66 -21.12
N ALA A 52 -13.01 -9.25 -20.01
CA ALA A 52 -11.74 -9.95 -19.83
C ALA A 52 -11.38 -10.87 -21.01
N ILE A 53 -10.59 -10.35 -21.94
CA ILE A 53 -9.68 -11.18 -22.74
C ILE A 53 -8.61 -11.60 -21.75
N SER A 54 -8.39 -12.91 -21.64
CA SER A 54 -7.38 -13.56 -20.81
C SER A 54 -6.01 -12.86 -20.96
N GLN A 55 -5.76 -11.84 -20.16
CA GLN A 55 -4.44 -11.26 -20.03
C GLN A 55 -3.60 -12.33 -19.35
N LEU A 56 -2.55 -12.78 -20.04
CA LEU A 56 -1.53 -13.62 -19.43
C LEU A 56 -1.10 -12.95 -18.11
N PRO A 57 -0.92 -13.72 -17.03
CA PRO A 57 -0.56 -13.16 -15.74
C PRO A 57 0.68 -12.29 -15.91
N ILE A 58 0.59 -11.02 -15.49
CA ILE A 58 1.71 -10.08 -15.55
C ILE A 58 2.83 -10.67 -14.69
N THR A 59 3.93 -11.06 -15.33
CA THR A 59 5.11 -11.55 -14.62
C THR A 59 5.71 -10.40 -13.83
N ILE A 60 5.90 -10.64 -12.53
CA ILE A 60 6.60 -9.70 -11.66
C ILE A 60 8.09 -10.08 -11.74
N THR A 61 8.95 -9.10 -11.93
CA THR A 61 10.40 -9.28 -11.99
C THR A 61 11.06 -8.21 -11.12
N ASN A 62 11.20 -8.49 -9.82
CA ASN A 62 11.85 -7.57 -8.89
C ASN A 62 13.37 -7.54 -9.16
N GLN A 63 13.98 -6.37 -8.99
CA GLN A 63 15.40 -6.19 -9.31
C GLN A 63 16.24 -6.48 -8.07
N PRO A 64 17.22 -7.41 -8.11
CA PRO A 64 18.13 -7.58 -6.99
C PRO A 64 18.99 -6.32 -6.82
N MET A 65 19.37 -6.04 -5.59
CA MET A 65 20.35 -5.02 -5.21
C MET A 65 21.57 -5.73 -4.62
N PRO A 66 22.55 -6.16 -5.45
CA PRO A 66 23.67 -6.98 -4.99
C PRO A 66 24.55 -6.29 -3.95
N ASP A 67 24.66 -4.97 -4.04
CA ASP A 67 25.44 -4.14 -3.11
C ASP A 67 24.64 -3.72 -1.85
N GLY A 68 23.39 -4.18 -1.73
CA GLY A 68 22.55 -3.94 -0.55
C GLY A 68 22.94 -4.83 0.62
N LYS A 69 22.52 -4.44 1.84
CA LYS A 69 22.76 -5.24 3.05
C LYS A 69 22.00 -6.56 2.97
N LYS A 70 22.68 -7.67 3.21
CA LYS A 70 22.04 -8.99 3.15
C LYS A 70 21.20 -9.24 4.40
N PRO A 71 20.02 -9.89 4.30
CA PRO A 71 19.25 -10.29 5.48
C PRO A 71 20.06 -11.10 6.49
N SER A 72 20.95 -11.99 6.05
CA SER A 72 21.84 -12.76 6.93
C SER A 72 22.89 -11.92 7.65
N GLU A 73 23.09 -10.64 7.32
CA GLU A 73 23.98 -9.76 8.08
C GLU A 73 23.33 -9.32 9.40
N TYR A 74 22.00 -9.36 9.48
CA TYR A 74 21.25 -9.01 10.66
C TYR A 74 21.08 -10.24 11.57
N ALA A 75 21.21 -10.05 12.88
CA ALA A 75 20.84 -11.09 13.83
C ALA A 75 19.31 -11.20 13.80
N GLY A 76 18.79 -12.36 13.39
CA GLY A 76 17.36 -12.62 13.18
C GLY A 76 16.47 -11.83 14.14
N GLY A 77 15.51 -11.09 13.54
CA GLY A 77 14.39 -10.30 14.09
C GLY A 77 14.60 -9.36 15.28
N LYS A 78 15.65 -9.51 16.08
CA LYS A 78 16.07 -8.61 17.17
C LYS A 78 16.60 -7.29 16.65
N ASP A 79 17.08 -7.26 15.41
CA ASP A 79 17.60 -6.06 14.78
C ASP A 79 16.52 -5.41 13.90
N ARG A 80 15.71 -4.52 14.50
CA ARG A 80 14.72 -3.68 13.78
C ARG A 80 15.31 -2.99 12.55
N SER A 81 16.63 -2.80 12.53
CA SER A 81 17.35 -2.17 11.43
C SER A 81 17.21 -2.90 10.08
N LEU A 82 16.92 -4.21 10.03
CA LEU A 82 16.63 -4.88 8.75
C LEU A 82 15.28 -4.42 8.20
N PHE A 83 14.21 -4.49 8.98
CA PHE A 83 12.89 -4.08 8.50
C PHE A 83 12.88 -2.59 8.17
N ASP A 84 13.50 -1.74 8.99
CA ASP A 84 13.67 -0.32 8.66
C ASP A 84 14.46 -0.10 7.36
N TYR A 85 15.48 -0.93 7.10
CA TYR A 85 16.20 -0.92 5.83
C TYR A 85 15.27 -1.32 4.67
N LEU A 86 14.51 -2.40 4.79
CA LEU A 86 13.57 -2.86 3.76
C LEU A 86 12.46 -1.84 3.47
N LEU A 87 11.87 -1.24 4.51
CA LEU A 87 10.84 -0.19 4.38
C LEU A 87 11.33 1.02 3.56
N ASN A 88 12.65 1.30 3.61
CA ASN A 88 13.24 2.42 2.88
C ASN A 88 13.76 2.08 1.49
N HIS A 89 14.11 0.82 1.21
CA HIS A 89 14.79 0.44 -0.02
C HIS A 89 13.92 -0.34 -1.01
N VAL A 90 13.06 -1.26 -0.54
CA VAL A 90 12.27 -2.15 -1.40
C VAL A 90 11.39 -1.36 -2.38
N ASN A 91 10.73 -0.31 -1.89
CA ASN A 91 9.83 0.52 -2.70
C ASN A 91 10.31 1.97 -2.85
N SER A 92 11.62 2.22 -2.80
CA SER A 92 12.18 3.58 -2.85
C SER A 92 11.85 4.36 -4.13
N LYS A 93 11.59 3.65 -5.24
CA LYS A 93 11.17 4.24 -6.53
C LYS A 93 9.65 4.27 -6.72
N GLY A 94 8.87 3.74 -5.79
CA GLY A 94 7.41 3.68 -5.86
C GLY A 94 6.79 5.07 -5.88
N LYS A 95 5.96 5.36 -6.88
CA LYS A 95 5.27 6.64 -7.00
C LYS A 95 3.80 6.43 -7.35
N PRO A 96 2.89 7.20 -6.75
CA PRO A 96 1.50 7.18 -7.16
C PRO A 96 1.34 7.79 -8.58
N PRO A 97 0.21 7.49 -9.26
CA PRO A 97 -0.19 8.14 -10.50
C PRO A 97 -0.09 9.66 -10.40
N LEU A 98 0.25 10.33 -11.50
CA LEU A 98 0.59 11.76 -11.52
C LEU A 98 -0.48 12.64 -10.85
N LEU A 99 -1.76 12.37 -11.15
CA LEU A 99 -2.92 13.06 -10.57
C LEU A 99 -3.06 12.87 -9.06
N LEU A 100 -2.61 11.74 -8.51
CA LEU A 100 -2.69 11.45 -7.08
C LEU A 100 -1.44 11.90 -6.31
N ARG A 101 -0.38 12.37 -7.00
CA ARG A 101 0.87 12.78 -6.34
C ARG A 101 0.71 13.92 -5.34
N PRO A 102 -0.02 15.01 -5.63
CA PRO A 102 -0.19 16.09 -4.66
C PRO A 102 -0.88 15.61 -3.38
N LEU A 103 -1.95 14.84 -3.53
CA LEU A 103 -2.69 14.27 -2.40
C LEU A 103 -1.83 13.28 -1.62
N ALA A 104 -1.09 12.40 -2.30
CA ALA A 104 -0.19 11.45 -1.64
C ALA A 104 0.96 12.15 -0.89
N ALA A 105 1.50 13.24 -1.45
CA ALA A 105 2.52 14.05 -0.77
C ALA A 105 1.95 14.72 0.48
N PHE A 106 0.73 15.26 0.40
CA PHE A 106 0.03 15.81 1.56
C PHE A 106 -0.21 14.75 2.65
N LEU A 107 -0.73 13.57 2.29
CA LEU A 107 -0.96 12.46 3.21
C LEU A 107 0.32 11.94 3.87
N THR A 108 1.45 12.01 3.14
CA THR A 108 2.77 11.63 3.67
C THR A 108 3.19 12.52 4.85
N LEU A 109 2.79 13.80 4.88
CA LEU A 109 3.05 14.70 6.02
C LEU A 109 2.37 14.21 7.31
N PHE A 110 1.32 13.41 7.20
CA PHE A 110 0.61 12.78 8.32
C PHE A 110 1.01 11.32 8.54
N GLY A 111 2.12 10.85 7.93
CA GLY A 111 2.60 9.47 8.07
C GLY A 111 1.79 8.44 7.27
N ILE A 112 0.90 8.87 6.37
CA ILE A 112 0.14 7.97 5.49
C ILE A 112 0.93 7.81 4.19
N HIS A 113 1.73 6.75 4.11
CA HIS A 113 2.52 6.42 2.92
C HIS A 113 1.79 5.41 2.01
N GLY A 114 2.29 5.25 0.79
CA GLY A 114 1.77 4.27 -0.18
C GLY A 114 0.44 4.65 -0.83
N PHE A 115 -0.19 5.76 -0.44
CA PHE A 115 -1.47 6.19 -0.97
C PHE A 115 -1.44 6.33 -2.50
N GLY A 116 -2.37 5.65 -3.19
CA GLY A 116 -2.48 5.64 -4.65
C GLY A 116 -1.40 4.83 -5.37
N GLN A 117 -0.46 4.21 -4.67
CA GLN A 117 0.52 3.33 -5.30
C GLN A 117 -0.12 1.99 -5.68
N THR A 118 0.36 1.39 -6.77
CA THR A 118 -0.32 0.25 -7.43
C THR A 118 0.52 -1.03 -7.46
N ASN A 119 1.74 -0.96 -6.95
CA ASN A 119 2.76 -2.01 -7.03
C ASN A 119 2.88 -2.87 -5.77
N CYS A 120 1.82 -2.98 -4.95
CA CYS A 120 1.86 -3.71 -3.68
C CYS A 120 2.28 -5.18 -3.86
N ALA A 121 1.81 -5.86 -4.91
CA ALA A 121 2.23 -7.23 -5.24
C ALA A 121 3.75 -7.32 -5.48
N SER A 122 4.34 -6.35 -6.18
CA SER A 122 5.79 -6.28 -6.38
C SER A 122 6.53 -6.04 -5.08
N CYS A 123 6.01 -5.16 -4.23
CA CYS A 123 6.61 -4.86 -2.93
C CYS A 123 6.65 -6.10 -2.04
N ALA A 124 5.53 -6.82 -1.93
CA ALA A 124 5.43 -7.98 -1.07
C ALA A 124 6.25 -9.17 -1.58
N THR A 125 6.24 -9.40 -2.90
CA THR A 125 7.09 -10.43 -3.51
C THR A 125 8.58 -10.09 -3.42
N ALA A 126 8.97 -8.81 -3.56
CA ALA A 126 10.36 -8.39 -3.40
C ALA A 126 10.88 -8.66 -1.98
N VAL A 127 10.06 -8.42 -0.95
CA VAL A 127 10.41 -8.82 0.43
C VAL A 127 10.57 -10.33 0.54
N ALA A 128 9.65 -11.11 -0.03
CA ALA A 128 9.72 -12.57 0.06
C ALA A 128 10.94 -13.14 -0.68
N GLU A 129 11.26 -12.64 -1.87
CA GLU A 129 12.47 -13.00 -2.62
C GLU A 129 13.75 -12.55 -1.90
N THR A 130 13.68 -11.46 -1.12
CA THR A 130 14.81 -10.98 -0.33
C THR A 130 15.23 -12.02 0.70
N PHE A 131 14.27 -12.59 1.43
CA PHE A 131 14.52 -13.63 2.41
C PHE A 131 14.86 -14.99 1.76
N GLU A 132 14.25 -15.32 0.63
CA GLU A 132 14.54 -16.57 -0.10
C GLU A 132 15.96 -16.59 -0.69
N LYS A 133 16.42 -15.46 -1.25
CA LYS A 133 17.69 -15.38 -1.97
C LYS A 133 18.80 -14.70 -1.18
N ASN A 134 18.52 -14.24 0.04
CA ASN A 134 19.45 -13.51 0.90
C ASN A 134 20.12 -12.29 0.23
N VAL A 135 19.37 -11.61 -0.64
CA VAL A 135 19.79 -10.39 -1.36
C VAL A 135 18.58 -9.48 -1.43
N VAL A 136 18.72 -8.19 -1.10
CA VAL A 136 17.57 -7.28 -1.11
C VAL A 136 17.07 -7.07 -2.54
N HIS A 137 15.76 -7.19 -2.74
CA HIS A 137 15.10 -6.95 -4.02
C HIS A 137 14.30 -5.64 -3.98
N GLN A 138 14.39 -4.87 -5.06
CA GLN A 138 13.63 -3.67 -5.32
C GLN A 138 12.38 -4.01 -6.15
N ALA A 139 11.24 -3.52 -5.68
CA ALA A 139 9.96 -3.66 -6.34
C ALA A 139 9.90 -2.86 -7.66
N MET A 140 9.16 -3.39 -8.63
CA MET A 140 8.81 -2.70 -9.87
C MET A 140 7.91 -1.49 -9.56
N PRO A 141 8.38 -0.24 -9.75
CA PRO A 141 7.67 0.95 -9.26
C PRO A 141 6.39 1.28 -10.03
N LYS A 142 6.28 0.81 -11.28
CA LYS A 142 5.16 1.09 -12.19
C LYS A 142 4.19 -0.10 -12.35
N LEU A 143 4.40 -1.19 -11.61
CA LEU A 143 3.56 -2.38 -11.73
C LEU A 143 2.12 -2.05 -11.31
N ARG A 144 1.16 -2.46 -12.13
CA ARG A 144 -0.28 -2.26 -11.91
C ARG A 144 -1.02 -3.57 -12.15
N GLY A 145 -1.96 -3.89 -11.27
CA GLY A 145 -2.92 -4.98 -11.48
C GLY A 145 -2.35 -6.40 -11.53
N ALA A 146 -1.07 -6.60 -11.18
CA ALA A 146 -0.48 -7.93 -11.15
C ALA A 146 -0.99 -8.73 -9.94
N GLY A 147 -1.34 -9.99 -10.19
CA GLY A 147 -1.57 -10.99 -9.14
C GLY A 147 -0.27 -11.62 -8.67
N LEU A 148 -0.29 -12.24 -7.48
CA LEU A 148 0.89 -12.89 -6.90
C LEU A 148 1.27 -14.22 -7.59
N MET A 149 0.33 -14.84 -8.31
CA MET A 149 0.53 -16.14 -8.98
C MET A 149 1.69 -16.14 -9.98
N GLY A 150 2.07 -14.98 -10.53
CA GLY A 150 3.19 -14.86 -11.47
C GLY A 150 4.58 -15.09 -10.86
N ILE A 151 4.73 -15.04 -9.53
CA ILE A 151 5.99 -15.32 -8.81
C ILE A 151 5.83 -16.40 -7.74
N MET A 152 4.72 -16.37 -6.99
CA MET A 152 4.58 -17.13 -5.75
C MET A 152 3.94 -18.52 -5.96
N ASN A 153 3.80 -18.97 -7.22
CA ASN A 153 3.05 -20.18 -7.59
C ASN A 153 1.61 -20.14 -7.03
N ALA A 154 1.19 -21.20 -6.33
CA ALA A 154 -0.12 -21.30 -5.70
C ALA A 154 -0.05 -20.90 -4.22
N PRO A 155 -1.11 -20.29 -3.67
CA PRO A 155 -1.19 -20.02 -2.24
C PRO A 155 -1.23 -21.32 -1.45
N THR A 156 -0.58 -21.31 -0.29
CA THR A 156 -0.62 -22.42 0.68
C THR A 156 -1.98 -22.50 1.36
N GLN A 157 -2.63 -21.36 1.60
CA GLN A 157 -3.98 -21.27 2.14
C GLN A 157 -4.75 -20.17 1.42
N ARG A 158 -6.06 -20.38 1.20
CA ARG A 158 -6.94 -19.46 0.46
C ARG A 158 -8.11 -18.99 1.29
N ASP A 159 -8.66 -17.85 0.89
CA ASP A 159 -9.95 -17.33 1.37
C ASP A 159 -10.04 -17.24 2.90
N LEU A 160 -8.91 -16.97 3.57
CA LEU A 160 -8.84 -16.92 5.01
C LEU A 160 -9.60 -15.72 5.56
N SER A 161 -10.31 -15.94 6.66
CA SER A 161 -10.77 -14.86 7.53
C SER A 161 -9.60 -14.30 8.36
N VAL A 162 -9.79 -13.11 8.94
CA VAL A 162 -8.79 -12.53 9.86
C VAL A 162 -8.55 -13.45 11.07
N SER A 163 -9.62 -14.04 11.64
CA SER A 163 -9.49 -14.95 12.76
C SER A 163 -8.75 -16.23 12.39
N THR A 164 -9.03 -16.81 11.21
CA THR A 164 -8.31 -18.00 10.72
C THR A 164 -6.84 -17.71 10.46
N LEU A 165 -6.51 -16.54 9.90
CA LEU A 165 -5.13 -16.10 9.74
C LEU A 165 -4.44 -15.99 11.11
N ILE A 166 -5.08 -15.32 12.08
CA ILE A 166 -4.51 -15.16 13.43
C ILE A 166 -4.29 -16.51 14.10
N SER A 167 -5.26 -17.43 14.07
CA SER A 167 -5.09 -18.78 14.63
C SER A 167 -3.99 -19.58 13.91
N THR A 168 -3.80 -19.36 12.60
CA THR A 168 -2.68 -19.96 11.85
C THR A 168 -1.33 -19.43 12.33
N LEU A 169 -1.25 -18.13 12.63
CA LEU A 169 -0.03 -17.49 13.11
C LEU A 169 0.27 -17.83 14.57
N GLU A 170 -0.75 -17.90 15.42
CA GLU A 170 -0.67 -18.33 16.82
C GLU A 170 -0.20 -19.77 16.96
N GLY A 171 -0.55 -20.64 15.99
CA GLY A 171 -0.12 -22.03 15.98
C GLY A 171 1.33 -22.28 15.56
N LEU A 172 2.11 -21.24 15.24
CA LEU A 172 3.52 -21.40 14.89
C LEU A 172 4.35 -21.68 16.16
N GLY A 173 5.17 -22.73 16.14
CA GLY A 173 6.11 -23.03 17.20
C GLY A 173 7.37 -22.17 17.12
N LYS A 174 8.18 -22.22 18.17
CA LYS A 174 9.49 -21.53 18.24
C LYS A 174 10.40 -21.89 17.05
N ASP A 175 10.43 -23.16 16.67
CA ASP A 175 11.27 -23.67 15.58
C ASP A 175 10.69 -23.42 14.17
N ASP A 176 9.46 -22.94 14.06
CA ASP A 176 8.86 -22.70 12.75
C ASP A 176 9.43 -21.45 12.09
N GLU A 177 9.45 -21.43 10.76
CA GLU A 177 9.76 -20.25 9.96
C GLU A 177 8.58 -19.88 9.06
N LEU A 178 8.39 -18.59 8.86
CA LEU A 178 7.40 -18.08 7.91
C LEU A 178 7.96 -16.91 7.11
N ASN A 179 8.24 -17.12 5.83
CA ASN A 179 8.42 -16.06 4.84
C ASN A 179 7.12 -15.94 4.03
N GLY A 180 6.14 -15.24 4.60
CA GLY A 180 4.77 -15.18 4.13
C GLY A 180 4.46 -13.94 3.30
N VAL A 181 3.64 -14.11 2.26
CA VAL A 181 2.98 -13.03 1.53
C VAL A 181 1.47 -13.17 1.70
N LEU A 182 0.82 -12.12 2.17
CA LEU A 182 -0.62 -12.03 2.32
C LEU A 182 -1.19 -11.30 1.10
N ALA A 183 -2.12 -11.94 0.38
CA ALA A 183 -2.94 -11.31 -0.64
C ALA A 183 -4.33 -11.04 -0.09
N ILE A 184 -4.69 -9.78 0.04
CA ILE A 184 -5.95 -9.33 0.62
C ILE A 184 -6.90 -8.94 -0.51
N HIS A 185 -7.98 -9.69 -0.66
CA HIS A 185 -9.02 -9.39 -1.63
C HIS A 185 -9.89 -8.25 -1.11
N ARG A 186 -9.97 -7.13 -1.84
CA ARG A 186 -10.78 -5.97 -1.43
C ARG A 186 -12.25 -6.16 -1.82
N PRO A 187 -13.21 -5.60 -1.06
CA PRO A 187 -14.63 -5.68 -1.42
C PRO A 187 -14.87 -5.10 -2.82
N ARG A 188 -15.71 -5.76 -3.63
CA ARG A 188 -15.97 -5.38 -5.03
C ARG A 188 -16.30 -3.90 -5.23
N ARG A 189 -17.02 -3.28 -4.28
CA ARG A 189 -17.35 -1.84 -4.31
C ARG A 189 -16.13 -0.90 -4.38
N TRP A 190 -14.97 -1.34 -3.88
CA TRP A 190 -13.73 -0.55 -3.94
C TRP A 190 -13.05 -0.62 -5.31
N GLN A 191 -13.34 -1.64 -6.12
CA GLN A 191 -12.73 -1.82 -7.44
C GLN A 191 -13.19 -0.76 -8.45
N TRP A 192 -14.28 -0.04 -8.15
CA TRP A 192 -14.84 1.02 -8.99
C TRP A 192 -14.16 2.37 -8.76
N LEU A 193 -13.36 2.52 -7.69
CA LEU A 193 -12.69 3.77 -7.37
C LEU A 193 -11.44 3.95 -8.26
N PRO A 194 -11.28 5.10 -8.93
CA PRO A 194 -10.09 5.37 -9.73
C PRO A 194 -8.81 5.25 -8.88
N GLY A 195 -7.90 4.36 -9.28
CA GLY A 195 -6.64 4.12 -8.57
C GLY A 195 -6.72 3.15 -7.39
N ALA A 196 -7.90 2.61 -7.07
CA ALA A 196 -8.01 1.50 -6.13
C ALA A 196 -7.55 0.20 -6.79
N THR A 197 -6.58 -0.47 -6.17
CA THR A 197 -6.12 -1.79 -6.61
C THR A 197 -7.18 -2.85 -6.28
N GLN A 198 -7.32 -3.86 -7.14
CA GLN A 198 -8.27 -4.96 -6.95
C GLN A 198 -8.03 -5.76 -5.64
N GLY A 199 -6.80 -5.68 -5.12
CA GLY A 199 -6.38 -6.28 -3.86
C GLY A 199 -5.27 -5.46 -3.20
N HIS A 200 -4.75 -5.94 -2.07
CA HIS A 200 -3.54 -5.42 -1.45
C HIS A 200 -2.61 -6.60 -1.09
N ALA A 201 -1.30 -6.40 -1.17
CA ALA A 201 -0.35 -7.42 -0.77
C ALA A 201 0.66 -6.85 0.23
N CYS A 202 0.94 -7.63 1.28
CA CYS A 202 1.92 -7.33 2.32
C CYS A 202 2.55 -8.64 2.83
N ASN A 203 3.43 -8.56 3.82
CA ASN A 203 4.18 -9.71 4.32
C ASN A 203 3.88 -10.02 5.79
N VAL A 204 4.06 -11.28 6.13
CA VAL A 204 4.16 -11.76 7.51
C VAL A 204 5.43 -12.60 7.62
N ILE A 205 6.32 -12.22 8.53
CA ILE A 205 7.65 -12.79 8.67
C ILE A 205 7.84 -13.32 10.10
N LYS A 206 8.20 -14.60 10.23
CA LYS A 206 8.65 -15.23 11.48
C LYS A 206 9.99 -15.91 11.22
N TYR A 207 11.00 -15.57 12.01
CA TYR A 207 12.29 -16.24 11.98
C TYR A 207 12.28 -17.50 12.86
N HIS A 208 13.20 -18.41 12.55
CA HIS A 208 13.46 -19.57 13.38
C HIS A 208 13.95 -19.14 14.76
N ASN A 209 13.55 -19.87 15.81
CA ASN A 209 13.93 -19.61 17.19
C ASN A 209 13.52 -18.23 17.75
N GLU A 210 12.56 -17.58 17.10
CA GLU A 210 11.96 -16.34 17.57
C GLU A 210 10.48 -16.47 17.87
N ASP A 211 10.09 -15.76 18.93
CA ASP A 211 8.72 -15.71 19.43
C ASP A 211 7.94 -14.50 18.87
N PHE A 212 8.48 -13.82 17.87
CA PHE A 212 7.88 -12.63 17.26
C PHE A 212 7.44 -12.87 15.82
N ILE A 213 6.32 -12.27 15.46
CA ILE A 213 5.79 -12.23 14.10
C ILE A 213 5.77 -10.77 13.65
N HIS A 214 6.43 -10.50 12.54
CA HIS A 214 6.51 -9.18 11.92
C HIS A 214 5.52 -9.08 10.77
N PHE A 215 4.68 -8.05 10.82
CA PHE A 215 3.82 -7.67 9.70
C PHE A 215 4.45 -6.49 8.99
N VAL A 216 4.76 -6.67 7.71
CA VAL A 216 5.57 -5.72 6.95
C VAL A 216 4.82 -5.29 5.70
N ASP A 217 4.72 -3.98 5.50
CA ASP A 217 4.21 -3.38 4.28
C ASP A 217 5.18 -2.27 3.85
N THR A 218 6.11 -2.65 2.95
CA THR A 218 7.11 -1.73 2.39
C THR A 218 6.50 -0.70 1.44
N GLN A 219 5.26 -0.91 0.96
CA GLN A 219 4.55 0.10 0.18
C GLN A 219 4.03 1.22 1.07
N LYS A 220 3.40 0.87 2.20
CA LYS A 220 2.89 1.81 3.20
C LYS A 220 3.92 2.24 4.25
N LYS A 221 5.16 1.76 4.15
CA LYS A 221 6.24 2.03 5.10
C LYS A 221 5.85 1.71 6.55
N THR A 222 5.15 0.60 6.76
CA THR A 222 4.70 0.18 8.09
C THR A 222 5.26 -1.20 8.41
N ASN A 223 5.82 -1.32 9.62
CA ASN A 223 6.20 -2.58 10.25
C ASN A 223 5.67 -2.57 11.68
N PHE A 224 5.11 -3.69 12.12
CA PHE A 224 4.88 -3.93 13.54
C PHE A 224 5.14 -5.39 13.84
N GLU A 225 5.51 -5.63 15.09
CA GLU A 225 5.86 -6.93 15.61
C GLU A 225 4.97 -7.25 16.81
N TYR A 226 4.56 -8.51 16.90
CA TYR A 226 3.83 -9.02 18.05
C TYR A 226 4.49 -10.29 18.55
N HIS A 227 4.51 -10.45 19.86
CA HIS A 227 4.84 -11.73 20.47
C HIS A 227 3.74 -12.74 20.08
N ILE A 228 4.12 -13.96 19.77
CA ILE A 228 3.21 -14.98 19.24
C ILE A 228 2.05 -15.26 20.21
N ASP A 229 2.34 -15.40 21.50
CA ASP A 229 1.34 -15.60 22.55
C ASP A 229 0.35 -14.45 22.71
N SER A 230 0.67 -13.26 22.18
CA SER A 230 -0.19 -12.07 22.27
C SER A 230 -0.99 -11.80 20.99
N ILE A 231 -0.72 -12.52 19.89
CA ILE A 231 -1.26 -12.17 18.58
C ILE A 231 -2.79 -12.28 18.51
N ALA A 232 -3.38 -13.21 19.26
CA ALA A 232 -4.83 -13.38 19.38
C ALA A 232 -5.52 -12.12 19.93
N GLU A 233 -4.90 -11.46 20.90
CA GLU A 233 -5.41 -10.22 21.52
C GLU A 233 -5.29 -9.01 20.58
N LYS A 234 -4.46 -9.11 19.53
CA LYS A 234 -4.17 -8.04 18.57
C LYS A 234 -5.08 -8.02 17.36
N HIS A 235 -6.20 -8.75 17.40
CA HIS A 235 -7.15 -8.85 16.30
C HIS A 235 -7.56 -7.49 15.70
N ALA A 236 -7.86 -6.49 16.52
CA ALA A 236 -8.26 -5.17 16.03
C ALA A 236 -7.13 -4.43 15.28
N GLU A 237 -5.90 -4.54 15.79
CA GLU A 237 -4.72 -3.91 15.20
C GLU A 237 -4.32 -4.59 13.88
N ILE A 238 -4.32 -5.93 13.87
CA ILE A 238 -4.07 -6.73 12.66
C ILE A 238 -5.14 -6.44 11.60
N ARG A 239 -6.42 -6.40 11.99
CA ARG A 239 -7.51 -6.02 11.06
C ARG A 239 -7.31 -4.62 10.49
N LYS A 240 -6.86 -3.66 11.30
CA LYS A 240 -6.57 -2.29 10.85
C LYS A 240 -5.45 -2.26 9.81
N PHE A 241 -4.39 -3.03 10.01
CA PHE A 241 -3.29 -3.15 9.05
C PHE A 241 -3.72 -3.77 7.72
N LEU A 242 -4.43 -4.90 7.78
CA LEU A 242 -4.93 -5.59 6.59
C LEU A 242 -5.91 -4.69 5.82
N GLY A 243 -6.72 -3.90 6.54
CA GLY A 243 -7.72 -3.00 5.98
C GLY A 243 -9.03 -3.72 5.63
N SER A 244 -9.80 -3.14 4.71
CA SER A 244 -11.09 -3.73 4.27
C SER A 244 -10.90 -5.04 3.49
N ILE A 245 -11.47 -6.13 3.98
CA ILE A 245 -11.41 -7.45 3.35
C ILE A 245 -12.78 -7.74 2.72
N GLY A 246 -12.78 -8.22 1.48
CA GLY A 246 -13.96 -8.64 0.73
C GLY A 246 -14.21 -10.14 0.83
N ASP A 247 -15.17 -10.63 0.04
CA ASP A 247 -15.66 -12.01 0.11
C ASP A 247 -14.59 -13.07 -0.26
N GLY A 248 -13.54 -12.68 -1.00
CA GLY A 248 -12.39 -13.54 -1.29
C GLY A 248 -11.38 -13.66 -0.15
N GLY A 249 -11.62 -13.03 1.01
CA GLY A 249 -10.77 -13.19 2.19
C GLY A 249 -9.31 -12.80 1.97
N ILE A 250 -8.42 -13.60 2.55
CA ILE A 250 -6.97 -13.44 2.52
C ILE A 250 -6.32 -14.73 2.04
N ASP A 251 -5.46 -14.64 1.03
CA ASP A 251 -4.62 -15.75 0.61
C ASP A 251 -3.24 -15.64 1.28
N LEU A 252 -2.72 -16.76 1.79
CA LEU A 252 -1.36 -16.86 2.31
C LEU A 252 -0.49 -17.66 1.34
N TYR A 253 0.55 -17.02 0.84
CA TYR A 253 1.62 -17.63 0.06
C TYR A 253 2.87 -17.76 0.95
N LYS A 254 3.66 -18.80 0.73
CA LYS A 254 4.91 -19.03 1.45
C LYS A 254 6.07 -19.16 0.45
N LYS A 255 7.23 -18.64 0.84
CA LYS A 255 8.53 -18.97 0.25
C LYS A 255 9.42 -19.55 1.33
N GLU A 256 10.48 -20.23 0.92
CA GLU A 256 11.51 -20.70 1.84
C GLU A 256 12.40 -19.52 2.27
N PHE A 257 13.07 -19.67 3.42
CA PHE A 257 14.19 -18.82 3.79
C PHE A 257 15.48 -19.36 3.19
N HIS A 258 16.42 -18.46 2.92
CA HIS A 258 17.78 -18.87 2.62
C HIS A 258 18.43 -19.49 3.86
N ALA A 259 19.13 -20.62 3.69
CA ALA A 259 19.72 -21.40 4.79
C ALA A 259 20.64 -20.57 5.72
N ASP A 260 21.35 -19.58 5.19
CA ASP A 260 22.23 -18.71 5.99
C ASP A 260 21.47 -17.82 6.98
N ILE A 261 20.22 -17.47 6.67
CA ILE A 261 19.36 -16.67 7.55
C ILE A 261 18.90 -17.56 8.72
N SER A 262 18.43 -18.77 8.41
CA SER A 262 17.97 -19.75 9.40
C SER A 262 19.08 -20.15 10.37
N LYS A 263 20.29 -20.47 9.86
CA LYS A 263 21.47 -20.82 10.68
C LYS A 263 21.90 -19.70 11.62
N LYS A 264 21.79 -18.44 11.20
CA LYS A 264 22.18 -17.31 12.04
C LYS A 264 21.15 -17.05 13.14
N ALA A 265 19.88 -17.33 12.89
CA ALA A 265 18.85 -17.30 13.91
C ALA A 265 19.12 -18.34 15.01
N GLU A 266 19.56 -19.56 14.64
CA GLU A 266 20.01 -20.59 15.59
C GLU A 266 21.17 -20.09 16.48
N ALA A 267 22.19 -19.47 15.88
CA ALA A 267 23.36 -18.99 16.61
C ALA A 267 23.08 -17.81 17.57
N SER A 268 21.93 -17.13 17.42
CA SER A 268 21.56 -15.95 18.21
C SER A 268 20.53 -16.25 19.32
N ALA A 269 20.12 -17.50 19.49
CA ALA A 269 19.27 -17.95 20.58
C ALA A 269 20.08 -18.06 21.90
N PRO A 270 19.52 -17.66 23.06
CA PRO A 270 20.19 -17.90 24.34
C PRO A 270 20.31 -19.41 24.58
N ALA A 271 21.51 -19.85 24.96
CA ALA A 271 21.82 -21.23 25.35
C ALA A 271 21.12 -21.63 26.65
#